data_AF-A0A920EF78-F1
#
_entry.id   AF-A0A920EF78-F1
#
_cell.length_a   1.000
_cell.length_b   1.000
_cell.length_c   1.000
_cell.angle_alpha   90.00
_cell.angle_beta   90.00
_cell.angle_gamma   90.00
#
_symmetry.space_group_name_H-M   'P 1'
#
loop_
_entity.id
_entity.type
_entity.pdbx_description
1 polymer ?
#
loop_
_entity_poly.entity_id
_entity_poly.type
_entity_poly.pdbx_seq_one_letter_code
_entity_poly.pdbx_strand_id
1 'polypeptide(L)'
;MTIQKTFSIKPSEIKKKWLVIDADGLVLGRLASLIAKYLRGKHKPSYTPHMDMGDNVIVVNAEKVELTGKKEKIKHITGIQVILVA
;
A
#
# COMPACT_ATOMS: atom_id res chain seq x y z
N MET A 1 40.58 2.14 11.90
CA MET A 1 39.38 2.62 11.21
C MET A 1 38.53 1.42 10.85
N THR A 2 37.40 1.23 11.51
CA THR A 2 36.46 0.15 11.18
C THR A 2 35.68 0.56 9.93
N ILE A 3 35.76 -0.26 8.88
CA ILE A 3 34.99 -0.07 7.65
C ILE A 3 33.51 -0.26 7.99
N GLN A 4 32.74 0.83 8.05
CA GLN A 4 31.28 0.74 8.13
C GLN A 4 30.75 0.27 6.78
N LYS A 5 30.42 -1.02 6.70
CA LYS A 5 29.69 -1.57 5.56
C LYS A 5 28.21 -1.25 5.76
N THR A 6 27.66 -0.41 4.90
CA THR A 6 26.22 -0.20 4.80
C THR A 6 25.56 -1.54 4.48
N PHE A 7 24.70 -2.02 5.39
CA PHE A 7 24.05 -3.32 5.24
C PHE A 7 22.92 -3.19 4.21
N SER A 8 23.24 -3.44 2.94
CA SER A 8 22.23 -3.55 1.88
C SER A 8 21.58 -4.93 1.99
N ILE A 9 20.26 -4.95 2.23
CA ILE A 9 19.48 -6.19 2.35
C ILE A 9 19.52 -6.96 1.02
N LYS A 10 19.59 -8.29 1.12
CA LYS A 10 19.54 -9.15 -0.07
C LYS A 10 18.07 -9.34 -0.49
N PRO A 11 17.78 -9.43 -1.80
CA PRO A 11 16.43 -9.66 -2.30
C PRO A 11 15.75 -10.90 -1.70
N SER A 12 16.55 -11.92 -1.34
CA SER A 12 16.06 -13.18 -0.77
C SER A 12 15.49 -13.07 0.64
N GLU A 13 15.76 -11.98 1.37
CA GLU A 13 15.23 -11.74 2.72
C GLU A 13 13.97 -10.87 2.71
N ILE A 14 13.55 -10.39 1.53
CA ILE A 14 12.36 -9.55 1.38
C ILE A 14 11.12 -10.42 1.57
N LYS A 15 10.63 -10.49 2.80
CA LYS A 15 9.32 -11.06 3.11
C LYS A 15 8.24 -10.04 2.73
N LYS A 16 7.62 -10.25 1.58
CA LYS A 16 6.38 -9.58 1.19
C LYS A 16 5.22 -10.22 1.97
N LYS A 17 4.53 -9.44 2.79
CA LYS A 17 3.31 -9.85 3.47
C LYS A 17 2.10 -9.40 2.66
N TRP A 18 1.00 -10.12 2.83
CA TRP A 18 -0.30 -9.74 2.30
C TRP A 18 -1.08 -9.01 3.39
N LEU A 19 -1.46 -7.77 3.11
CA LEU A 19 -2.26 -6.94 4.00
C LEU A 19 -3.66 -6.82 3.41
N VAL A 20 -4.68 -7.18 4.18
CA VAL A 20 -6.09 -6.99 3.79
C VAL A 20 -6.63 -5.78 4.54
N ILE A 21 -7.25 -4.85 3.83
CA ILE A 21 -7.81 -3.62 4.38
C ILE A 21 -9.28 -3.53 4.01
N ASP A 22 -10.13 -3.34 5.01
CA ASP A 22 -11.54 -3.02 4.82
C ASP A 22 -11.71 -1.51 4.57
N ALA A 23 -12.38 -1.15 3.48
CA ALA A 23 -12.63 0.24 3.10
C ALA A 23 -13.95 0.81 3.65
N ASP A 24 -14.72 0.03 4.42
CA ASP A 24 -16.00 0.49 5.00
C ASP A 24 -15.81 1.71 5.91
N GLY A 25 -16.55 2.80 5.64
CA GLY A 25 -16.50 4.05 6.40
C GLY A 25 -15.17 4.84 6.31
N LEU A 26 -14.24 4.45 5.43
CA LEU A 26 -12.98 5.16 5.25
C LEU A 26 -13.02 6.13 4.08
N VAL A 27 -12.37 7.28 4.23
CA VAL A 27 -12.24 8.26 3.13
C VAL A 27 -11.19 7.79 2.12
N LEU A 28 -11.55 7.71 0.84
CA LEU A 28 -10.70 7.19 -0.24
C LEU A 28 -9.28 7.78 -0.24
N GLY A 29 -9.16 9.10 -0.11
CA GLY A 29 -7.86 9.79 -0.16
C GLY A 29 -6.92 9.41 0.98
N ARG A 30 -7.46 9.19 2.19
CA ARG A 30 -6.69 8.76 3.36
C ARG A 30 -6.26 7.31 3.22
N LEU A 31 -7.19 6.46 2.78
CA LEU A 31 -6.95 5.05 2.50
C LEU A 31 -5.84 4.88 1.45
N ALA A 32 -5.94 5.56 0.31
CA ALA A 32 -4.95 5.51 -0.77
C ALA A 32 -3.54 5.93 -0.30
N SER A 33 -3.45 6.98 0.52
CA SER A 33 -2.17 7.45 1.05
C SER A 33 -1.50 6.43 1.99
N LEU A 34 -2.31 5.74 2.82
CA LEU A 34 -1.84 4.65 3.67
C LEU A 34 -1.37 3.46 2.83
N ILE A 35 -2.18 3.02 1.87
CA ILE A 35 -1.84 1.91 0.97
C ILE A 35 -0.51 2.19 0.24
N ALA A 36 -0.32 3.41 -0.28
CA ALA A 36 0.92 3.81 -0.95
C ALA A 36 2.17 3.80 -0.05
N LYS A 37 2.00 3.87 1.28
CA LYS A 37 3.10 3.72 2.25
C LYS A 37 3.47 2.25 2.45
N TYR A 38 2.48 1.36 2.46
CA TYR A 38 2.68 -0.09 2.59
C TYR A 38 3.26 -0.70 1.31
N LEU A 39 2.73 -0.31 0.14
CA LEU A 39 3.26 -0.72 -1.18
C LEU A 39 4.71 -0.27 -1.39
N ARG A 40 5.11 0.90 -0.86
CA ARG A 40 6.52 1.30 -0.92
C ARG A 40 7.42 0.60 0.09
N GLY A 41 6.86 -0.12 1.07
CA GLY A 41 7.66 -0.71 2.15
C GLY A 41 8.27 0.33 3.11
N LYS A 42 7.86 1.61 3.03
CA LYS A 42 8.36 2.71 3.90
C LYS A 42 8.07 2.52 5.39
N HIS A 43 7.20 1.59 5.73
CA HIS A 43 6.91 1.20 7.11
C HIS A 43 7.97 0.25 7.68
N LYS A 44 8.81 -0.39 6.84
CA LYS A 44 9.90 -1.26 7.27
C LYS A 44 11.16 -0.41 7.50
N PRO A 45 11.87 -0.56 8.63
CA PRO A 45 13.14 0.15 8.89
C PRO A 45 14.24 -0.22 7.88
N SER A 46 14.05 -1.36 7.22
CA SER A 46 14.85 -1.93 6.13
C SER A 46 14.66 -1.27 4.76
N TYR A 47 13.86 -0.21 4.65
CA TYR A 47 13.51 0.40 3.37
C TYR A 47 14.74 0.83 2.57
N THR A 48 14.89 0.24 1.39
CA THR A 48 15.95 0.56 0.44
C THR A 48 15.31 1.13 -0.83
N PRO A 49 15.58 2.40 -1.20
CA PRO A 49 14.88 3.06 -2.31
C PRO A 49 15.01 2.37 -3.66
N HIS A 50 16.10 1.63 -3.88
CA HIS A 50 16.37 0.92 -5.15
C HIS A 50 15.76 -0.49 -5.19
N MET A 51 15.16 -0.99 -4.11
CA MET A 51 14.51 -2.30 -4.07
C MET A 51 13.04 -2.18 -3.78
N ASP A 52 12.24 -2.96 -4.51
CA ASP A 52 10.83 -3.12 -4.19
C ASP A 52 10.65 -4.07 -3.00
N MET A 53 10.51 -3.48 -1.82
CA MET A 53 10.29 -4.17 -0.55
C MET A 53 8.83 -4.04 -0.06
N GLY A 54 7.95 -3.61 -0.97
CA GLY A 54 6.52 -3.43 -0.74
C GLY A 54 5.81 -4.67 -0.24
N ASP A 55 4.77 -4.43 0.55
CA ASP A 55 3.79 -5.47 0.87
C ASP A 55 2.60 -5.37 -0.07
N ASN A 56 2.01 -6.51 -0.40
CA ASN A 56 0.84 -6.56 -1.26
C ASN A 56 -0.38 -6.15 -0.44
N VAL A 57 -1.22 -5.29 -1.00
CA VAL A 57 -2.41 -4.80 -0.30
C VAL A 57 -3.67 -5.18 -1.07
N ILE A 58 -4.57 -5.86 -0.37
CA ILE A 58 -5.90 -6.22 -0.86
C ILE A 58 -6.90 -5.31 -0.15
N VAL A 59 -7.67 -4.55 -0.92
CA VAL A 59 -8.75 -3.72 -0.37
C VAL A 59 -10.07 -4.42 -0.62
N VAL A 60 -10.86 -4.63 0.43
CA VAL A 60 -12.23 -5.16 0.36
C VAL A 60 -13.25 -4.06 0.64
N ASN A 61 -14.50 -4.24 0.19
CA ASN A 61 -15.61 -3.28 0.37
C ASN A 61 -15.33 -1.88 -0.22
N ALA A 62 -14.60 -1.81 -1.35
CA ALA A 62 -14.26 -0.54 -2.00
C ALA A 62 -15.48 0.28 -2.48
N GLU A 63 -16.66 -0.33 -2.51
CA GLU A 63 -17.93 0.34 -2.80
C GLU A 63 -18.41 1.25 -1.65
N LYS A 64 -18.11 0.89 -0.40
CA LYS A 64 -18.54 1.61 0.81
C LYS A 64 -17.58 2.74 1.24
N VAL A 65 -16.53 2.96 0.46
CA VAL A 65 -15.54 3.99 0.75
C VAL A 65 -16.18 5.38 0.65
N GLU A 66 -16.02 6.19 1.68
CA GLU A 66 -16.56 7.54 1.72
C GLU A 66 -15.76 8.46 0.79
N LEU A 67 -16.49 9.27 0.02
CA LEU A 67 -15.92 10.30 -0.82
C LEU A 67 -16.39 11.66 -0.31
N THR A 68 -15.43 12.52 0.01
CA THR A 68 -15.74 13.90 0.39
C THR A 68 -15.91 14.76 -0.87
N GLY A 69 -17.05 15.45 -0.98
CA GLY A 69 -17.37 16.42 -2.04
C GLY A 69 -18.11 15.86 -3.26
N LYS A 70 -18.17 16.62 -4.38
CA LYS A 70 -18.87 16.25 -5.64
C LYS A 70 -18.16 15.15 -6.48
N LYS A 71 -17.25 14.37 -5.87
CA LYS A 71 -16.36 13.46 -6.60
C LYS A 71 -16.96 12.10 -6.92
N GLU A 72 -18.14 11.78 -6.38
CA GLU A 72 -18.87 10.54 -6.72
C GLU A 72 -19.20 10.44 -8.21
N LYS A 73 -19.43 11.57 -8.90
CA LYS A 73 -19.80 11.58 -10.33
C LYS A 73 -18.65 11.27 -11.30
N ILE A 74 -17.39 11.26 -10.83
CA ILE A 74 -16.19 10.99 -11.65
C ILE A 74 -15.57 9.65 -11.21
N LYS A 75 -16.39 8.70 -10.76
CA LYS A 75 -15.92 7.39 -10.33
C LYS A 75 -16.16 6.40 -11.47
N HIS A 76 -15.13 6.14 -12.29
CA HIS A 76 -15.07 4.92 -13.11
C HIS A 76 -14.67 3.75 -12.20
N ILE A 77 -15.52 3.42 -11.24
CA ILE A 77 -15.45 2.13 -10.56
C ILE A 77 -16.19 1.14 -11.46
N THR A 78 -15.42 0.45 -12.31
CA THR A 78 -15.85 -0.86 -12.77
C THR A 78 -16.17 -1.67 -11.50
N GLY A 79 -17.33 -2.32 -11.43
CA GLY A 79 -17.91 -2.91 -10.21
C GLY A 79 -17.08 -4.02 -9.57
N ILE A 80 -15.93 -3.65 -9.00
CA ILE A 80 -14.94 -4.54 -8.43
C ILE A 80 -14.97 -4.30 -6.93
N GLN A 81 -15.48 -5.29 -6.20
CA GLN A 81 -15.55 -5.29 -4.73
C GLN A 81 -14.16 -5.45 -4.07
N VAL A 82 -13.15 -5.88 -4.85
CA VAL A 82 -11.80 -6.19 -4.37
C VAL A 82 -10.74 -5.55 -5.27
N ILE A 83 -10.02 -4.56 -4.75
CA ILE A 83 -8.88 -3.96 -5.48
C ILE A 83 -7.60 -4.63 -4.98
N LEU A 84 -6.97 -5.41 -5.85
CA LEU A 84 -5.63 -5.93 -5.63
C LEU A 84 -4.62 -4.89 -6.10
N VAL A 85 -3.79 -4.39 -5.18
CA VAL A 85 -2.64 -3.56 -5.51
C VAL A 85 -1.38 -4.33 -5.16
N ALA A 86 -0.65 -4.76 -6.19
CA ALA A 86 0.59 -5.53 -6.11
C ALA A 86 1.77 -4.70 -6.62
#